data_AF-A0ABD2TJK3-F1
#
_entry.id   AF-A0ABD2TJK3-F1
#
_cell.length_a   1.000
_cell.length_b   1.000
_cell.length_c   1.000
_cell.angle_alpha   90.00
_cell.angle_beta   90.00
_cell.angle_gamma   90.00
#
_symmetry.space_group_name_H-M   'P 1'
#
loop_
_entity.id
_entity.type
_entity.pdbx_description
1 polymer ?
#
loop_
_entity_poly.entity_id
_entity_poly.type
_entity_poly.pdbx_seq_one_letter_code
_entity_poly.pdbx_strand_id
1 'polypeptide(L)'
;MAEAETPNRSPEIRKDKIHNRWVLFSPARSRRPSDFKAKSNPQPNNQTECPFCAGHEHECAPEIFRVPADSTNDWKIRVIQNLYPAVSRELDFQNPVSLVGDVAVSGFGFHDVVIESPVHSVNLSDLSPAQVGEVLLACKKRIEQLRSCDSIKYVQVFKNHGASAGASMSHSHSQMIALPIVPPTVSARLDSMMEYYKQTGKCSLCDIQPNELLIAESDHFISLVPFAATFAFEIWIIPRDHSSHFHEIDSEKLSANST
;
A
#
# COMPACT_ATOMS: atom_id res chain seq x y z
N MET A 1 27.90 12.49 -31.60
CA MET A 1 27.96 11.40 -30.61
C MET A 1 28.10 12.05 -29.26
N ALA A 2 27.02 12.10 -28.47
CA ALA A 2 27.08 12.63 -27.12
C ALA A 2 27.77 11.58 -26.24
N GLU A 3 28.84 11.96 -25.55
CA GLU A 3 29.47 11.15 -24.53
C GLU A 3 28.45 10.90 -23.41
N ALA A 4 28.14 9.63 -23.15
CA ALA A 4 27.36 9.27 -21.97
C ALA A 4 28.23 9.60 -20.74
N GLU A 5 27.83 10.62 -19.97
CA GLU A 5 28.47 10.95 -18.70
C GLU A 5 28.53 9.68 -17.83
N THR A 6 29.73 9.31 -17.39
CA THR A 6 29.89 8.24 -16.40
C THR A 6 29.08 8.62 -15.17
N PRO A 7 28.11 7.79 -14.73
CA PRO A 7 27.23 8.14 -13.62
C PRO A 7 28.09 8.41 -12.38
N ASN A 8 27.91 9.59 -11.77
CA ASN A 8 28.64 9.98 -10.57
C ASN A 8 28.37 8.95 -9.46
N ARG A 9 29.40 8.16 -9.09
CA ARG A 9 29.27 7.04 -8.13
C ARG A 9 29.61 7.45 -6.69
N SER A 10 29.73 8.75 -6.43
CA SER A 10 29.99 9.26 -5.09
C SER A 10 28.75 9.11 -4.19
N PRO A 11 28.92 9.02 -2.86
CA PRO A 11 27.79 9.06 -1.94
C PRO A 11 27.04 10.40 -2.05
N GLU A 12 25.72 10.35 -1.97
CA GLU A 12 24.85 11.52 -2.06
C GLU A 12 23.78 11.46 -0.95
N ILE A 13 23.41 12.60 -0.37
CA ILE A 13 22.31 12.70 0.59
C ILE A 13 21.18 13.50 -0.07
N ARG A 14 20.05 12.85 -0.31
CA ARG A 14 18.89 13.43 -1.01
C ARG A 14 17.75 13.71 -0.04
N LYS A 15 17.04 14.83 -0.24
CA LYS A 15 15.83 15.16 0.52
C LYS A 15 14.58 14.71 -0.23
N ASP A 16 13.71 13.98 0.45
CA ASP A 16 12.36 13.65 -0.01
C ASP A 16 11.42 14.83 0.29
N LYS A 17 10.92 15.48 -0.76
CA LYS A 17 9.98 16.61 -0.66
C LYS A 17 8.56 16.21 -0.24
N ILE A 18 8.23 14.91 -0.29
CA ILE A 18 6.91 14.40 0.07
C ILE A 18 6.89 13.96 1.52
N HIS A 19 7.86 13.16 1.99
CA HIS A 19 7.87 12.63 3.36
C HIS A 19 8.77 13.40 4.33
N ASN A 20 9.40 14.50 3.89
CA ASN A 20 10.32 15.34 4.67
C ASN A 20 11.42 14.54 5.39
N ARG A 21 12.10 13.66 4.66
CA ARG A 21 13.19 12.82 5.16
C ARG A 21 14.43 12.93 4.29
N TRP A 22 15.60 12.63 4.86
CA TRP A 22 16.86 12.56 4.14
C TRP A 22 17.27 11.11 3.93
N VAL A 23 17.77 10.79 2.74
CA VAL A 23 18.20 9.44 2.35
C VAL A 23 19.63 9.49 1.83
N LEU A 24 20.49 8.62 2.38
CA LEU A 24 21.87 8.44 1.94
C LEU A 24 21.96 7.38 0.84
N PHE A 25 22.36 7.82 -0.36
CA PHE A 25 22.71 6.96 -1.48
C PHE A 25 24.20 6.65 -1.42
N SER A 26 24.55 5.36 -1.43
CA SER A 26 25.96 4.91 -1.42
C SER A 26 26.15 3.72 -2.36
N PRO A 27 26.26 3.94 -3.69
CA PRO A 27 26.28 2.87 -4.69
C PRO A 27 27.37 1.81 -4.46
N ALA A 28 28.53 2.23 -3.93
CA ALA A 28 29.66 1.35 -3.64
C ALA A 28 29.35 0.26 -2.58
N ARG A 29 28.34 0.45 -1.71
CA ARG A 29 27.98 -0.53 -0.67
C ARG A 29 27.46 -1.85 -1.22
N SER A 30 26.87 -1.86 -2.43
CA SER A 30 26.41 -3.09 -3.10
C SER A 30 27.54 -4.09 -3.40
N ARG A 31 28.79 -3.62 -3.44
CA ARG A 31 29.98 -4.44 -3.75
C ARG A 31 30.73 -4.92 -2.51
N ARG A 32 30.24 -4.60 -1.30
CA ARG A 32 30.87 -5.04 -0.07
C ARG A 32 30.77 -6.57 0.02
N PRO A 33 31.89 -7.29 0.19
CA PRO A 33 31.85 -8.72 0.46
C PRO A 33 30.98 -9.01 1.70
N SER A 34 30.17 -10.06 1.63
CA SER A 34 29.35 -10.53 2.75
C SER A 34 29.79 -11.92 3.17
N ASP A 35 30.28 -12.04 4.41
CA ASP A 35 30.63 -13.33 5.02
C ASP A 35 29.38 -14.10 5.50
N PHE A 36 28.23 -13.42 5.55
CA PHE A 36 26.94 -14.03 5.85
C PHE A 36 26.26 -14.50 4.55
N LYS A 37 25.92 -15.79 4.49
CA LYS A 37 25.10 -16.36 3.40
C LYS A 37 23.76 -15.63 3.36
N ALA A 38 23.30 -15.24 2.17
CA ALA A 38 21.94 -14.74 1.97
C ALA A 38 20.94 -15.72 2.61
N LYS A 39 19.99 -15.19 3.39
CA LYS A 39 18.98 -16.02 4.07
C LYS A 39 18.21 -16.83 3.02
N SER A 40 18.12 -18.13 3.29
CA SER A 40 17.40 -19.21 2.60
C SER A 40 16.52 -18.81 1.42
N ASN A 41 16.73 -19.47 0.28
CA ASN A 41 15.69 -19.62 -0.75
C ASN A 41 14.36 -19.93 -0.05
N PRO A 42 13.26 -19.21 -0.36
CA PRO A 42 11.96 -19.58 0.17
C PRO A 42 11.74 -21.05 -0.16
N GLN A 43 11.60 -21.90 0.85
CA GLN A 43 11.13 -23.26 0.60
C GLN A 43 9.80 -23.12 -0.15
N PRO A 44 9.61 -23.83 -1.27
CA PRO A 44 8.33 -23.80 -1.96
C PRO A 44 7.27 -24.22 -0.94
N ASN A 45 6.28 -23.35 -0.73
CA ASN A 45 5.15 -23.71 0.11
C ASN A 45 4.38 -24.79 -0.64
N ASN A 46 4.48 -26.05 -0.15
CA ASN A 46 3.80 -27.19 -0.75
C ASN A 46 2.30 -27.24 -0.37
N GLN A 47 1.80 -26.27 0.40
CA GLN A 47 0.37 -26.16 0.66
C GLN A 47 -0.36 -25.69 -0.60
N THR A 48 -1.24 -26.56 -1.10
CA THR A 48 -2.10 -26.28 -2.25
C THR A 48 -3.44 -25.66 -1.84
N GLU A 49 -3.80 -25.73 -0.56
CA GLU A 49 -5.06 -25.22 -0.01
C GLU A 49 -4.83 -24.56 1.35
N CYS A 50 -5.68 -23.58 1.67
CA CYS A 50 -5.70 -22.88 2.95
C CYS A 50 -7.10 -22.29 3.21
N PRO A 51 -7.35 -21.70 4.40
CA PRO A 51 -8.65 -21.09 4.73
C PRO A 51 -9.14 -20.01 3.75
N PHE A 52 -8.25 -19.37 3.00
CA PHE A 52 -8.62 -18.33 2.02
C PHE A 52 -9.03 -18.88 0.66
N CYS A 53 -8.86 -20.19 0.40
CA CYS A 53 -9.33 -20.83 -0.81
C CYS A 53 -10.86 -20.91 -0.85
N ALA A 54 -11.44 -20.88 -2.05
CA ALA A 54 -12.88 -21.11 -2.21
C ALA A 54 -13.27 -22.49 -1.66
N GLY A 55 -14.40 -22.55 -0.93
CA GLY A 55 -14.87 -23.74 -0.22
C GLY A 55 -14.47 -23.81 1.27
N HIS A 56 -13.50 -23.01 1.71
CA HIS A 56 -13.03 -22.95 3.10
C HIS A 56 -13.50 -21.69 3.84
N GLU A 57 -14.58 -21.05 3.39
CA GLU A 57 -15.05 -19.77 3.92
C GLU A 57 -15.43 -19.85 5.41
N HIS A 58 -15.85 -21.03 5.87
CA HIS A 58 -16.23 -21.32 7.26
C HIS A 58 -15.03 -21.34 8.22
N GLU A 59 -13.80 -21.43 7.71
CA GLU A 59 -12.56 -21.36 8.48
C GLU A 59 -12.03 -19.92 8.61
N CYS A 60 -12.65 -18.96 7.90
CA CYS A 60 -12.29 -17.55 7.97
C CYS A 60 -13.01 -16.84 9.13
N ALA A 61 -12.46 -15.68 9.51
CA ALA A 61 -13.21 -14.72 10.32
C ALA A 61 -14.44 -14.18 9.54
N PRO A 62 -15.38 -13.49 10.21
CA PRO A 62 -16.61 -13.03 9.58
C PRO A 62 -16.38 -12.24 8.29
N GLU A 63 -17.23 -12.51 7.30
CA GLU A 63 -17.20 -11.78 6.04
C GLU A 63 -17.84 -10.41 6.17
N ILE A 64 -17.26 -9.42 5.48
CA ILE A 64 -17.81 -8.07 5.36
C ILE A 64 -18.58 -7.96 4.04
N PHE A 65 -17.96 -8.35 2.92
CA PHE A 65 -18.62 -8.54 1.63
C PHE A 65 -17.75 -9.39 0.69
N ARG A 66 -18.35 -9.78 -0.44
CA ARG A 66 -17.67 -10.46 -1.55
C ARG A 66 -18.01 -9.82 -2.90
N VAL A 67 -17.25 -10.17 -3.93
CA VAL A 67 -17.47 -9.75 -5.32
C VAL A 67 -17.44 -10.98 -6.21
N PRO A 68 -18.50 -11.28 -6.99
CA PRO A 68 -19.83 -10.62 -6.99
C PRO A 68 -20.58 -10.79 -5.67
N ALA A 69 -21.52 -9.89 -5.34
CA ALA A 69 -22.19 -9.91 -4.03
C ALA A 69 -23.07 -11.16 -3.80
N ASP A 70 -23.72 -11.65 -4.86
CA ASP A 70 -24.69 -12.76 -4.80
C ASP A 70 -24.05 -14.14 -4.96
N SER A 71 -22.71 -14.22 -5.08
CA SER A 71 -22.04 -15.50 -5.30
C SER A 71 -21.99 -16.32 -4.01
N THR A 72 -22.53 -17.55 -4.01
CA THR A 72 -22.37 -18.49 -2.90
C THR A 72 -20.98 -19.16 -2.92
N ASN A 73 -20.57 -19.68 -4.08
CA ASN A 73 -19.31 -20.42 -4.25
C ASN A 73 -18.36 -19.84 -5.32
N ASP A 74 -18.83 -18.95 -6.20
CA ASP A 74 -18.06 -18.43 -7.34
C ASP A 74 -17.56 -16.99 -7.12
N TRP A 75 -17.16 -16.66 -5.89
CA TRP A 75 -16.62 -15.34 -5.58
C TRP A 75 -15.23 -15.18 -6.20
N LYS A 76 -14.90 -13.94 -6.61
CA LYS A 76 -13.57 -13.56 -7.09
C LYS A 76 -12.74 -12.90 -6.00
N ILE A 77 -13.37 -12.04 -5.20
CA ILE A 77 -12.75 -11.31 -4.10
C ILE A 77 -13.62 -11.44 -2.86
N ARG A 78 -13.00 -11.57 -1.69
CA ARG A 78 -13.67 -11.48 -0.38
C ARG A 78 -12.97 -10.44 0.49
N VAL A 79 -13.76 -9.64 1.18
CA VAL A 79 -13.28 -8.77 2.25
C VAL A 79 -13.81 -9.33 3.55
N ILE A 80 -12.91 -9.75 4.43
CA ILE A 80 -13.21 -10.39 5.71
C ILE A 80 -12.56 -9.61 6.85
N GLN A 81 -13.02 -9.84 8.07
CA GLN A 81 -12.30 -9.38 9.26
C GLN A 81 -10.95 -10.10 9.37
N ASN A 82 -9.94 -9.46 9.96
CA ASN A 82 -8.73 -10.19 10.33
C ASN A 82 -9.00 -11.02 11.61
N LEU A 83 -8.65 -12.31 11.60
CA LEU A 83 -8.82 -13.22 12.74
C LEU A 83 -7.90 -12.84 13.92
N TYR A 84 -6.75 -12.22 13.64
CA TYR A 84 -5.78 -11.75 14.62
C TYR A 84 -5.55 -10.24 14.42
N PRO A 85 -6.55 -9.41 14.75
CA PRO A 85 -6.52 -8.00 14.40
C PRO A 85 -5.54 -7.23 15.32
N ALA A 86 -4.85 -6.22 14.78
CA ALA A 86 -3.92 -5.39 15.54
C ALA A 86 -4.64 -4.29 16.36
N VAL A 87 -5.90 -4.06 16.04
CA VAL A 87 -6.82 -3.09 16.65
C VAL A 87 -8.19 -3.76 16.82
N SER A 88 -8.96 -3.35 17.81
CA SER A 88 -10.26 -3.96 18.11
C SER A 88 -11.42 -3.04 17.73
N ARG A 89 -12.39 -3.59 17.01
CA ARG A 89 -13.64 -2.91 16.64
C ARG A 89 -14.67 -2.83 17.78
N GLU A 90 -14.46 -3.62 18.84
CA GLU A 90 -15.36 -3.73 20.00
C GLU A 90 -15.01 -2.75 21.13
N LEU A 91 -13.87 -2.06 21.02
CA LEU A 91 -13.47 -1.05 22.01
C LEU A 91 -14.15 0.27 21.70
N ASP A 92 -14.58 0.99 22.74
CA ASP A 92 -14.99 2.37 22.56
C ASP A 92 -13.77 3.25 22.28
N PHE A 93 -13.89 4.15 21.29
CA PHE A 93 -12.94 5.23 21.13
C PHE A 93 -13.14 6.26 22.24
N GLN A 94 -12.14 6.41 23.10
CA GLN A 94 -12.12 7.45 24.11
C GLN A 94 -11.22 8.58 23.63
N ASN A 95 -11.77 9.80 23.54
CA ASN A 95 -10.96 10.98 23.26
C ASN A 95 -9.90 11.14 24.35
N PRO A 96 -8.60 11.26 24.01
CA PRO A 96 -7.59 11.51 25.02
C PRO A 96 -7.89 12.83 25.75
N VAL A 97 -8.09 12.76 27.06
CA VAL A 97 -8.55 13.88 27.90
C VAL A 97 -7.43 14.90 28.18
N SER A 98 -6.17 14.57 27.86
CA SER A 98 -5.03 15.49 27.87
C SER A 98 -3.99 15.06 26.83
N LEU A 99 -3.46 16.01 26.05
CA LEU A 99 -2.38 15.80 25.08
C LEU A 99 -1.00 16.20 25.63
N VAL A 100 -0.90 16.53 26.94
CA VAL A 100 0.35 16.94 27.57
C VAL A 100 0.93 15.78 28.39
N GLY A 101 2.14 15.35 28.03
CA GLY A 101 2.85 14.23 28.67
C GLY A 101 2.65 12.91 27.92
N ASP A 102 2.89 11.79 28.62
CA ASP A 102 2.65 10.45 28.06
C ASP A 102 1.14 10.20 27.98
N VAL A 103 0.65 9.95 26.76
CA VAL A 103 -0.77 9.73 26.49
C VAL A 103 -0.98 8.35 25.88
N ALA A 104 -1.90 7.59 26.45
CA ALA A 104 -2.39 6.34 25.88
C ALA A 104 -3.82 6.52 25.39
N VAL A 105 -4.12 5.95 24.21
CA VAL A 105 -5.48 5.87 23.65
C VAL A 105 -5.90 4.41 23.53
N SER A 106 -7.20 4.14 23.54
CA SER A 106 -7.69 2.78 23.34
C SER A 106 -7.26 2.26 21.96
N GLY A 107 -6.97 0.95 21.87
CA GLY A 107 -6.61 0.27 20.62
C GLY A 107 -7.80 0.06 19.69
N PHE A 108 -8.73 1.03 19.62
CA PHE A 108 -9.89 0.99 18.74
C PHE A 108 -9.47 1.06 17.28
N GLY A 109 -10.13 0.31 16.41
CA GLY A 109 -9.95 0.39 14.96
C GLY A 109 -10.46 -0.85 14.24
N PHE A 110 -10.22 -0.91 12.93
CA PHE A 110 -10.60 -2.05 12.10
C PHE A 110 -9.37 -2.64 11.44
N HIS A 111 -9.21 -3.97 11.52
CA HIS A 111 -8.20 -4.70 10.77
C HIS A 111 -8.92 -5.75 9.93
N ASP A 112 -8.86 -5.58 8.60
CA ASP A 112 -9.57 -6.40 7.63
C ASP A 112 -8.59 -6.97 6.58
N VAL A 113 -8.97 -8.09 5.97
CA VAL A 113 -8.21 -8.79 4.94
C VAL A 113 -9.00 -8.77 3.63
N VAL A 114 -8.33 -8.45 2.53
CA VAL A 114 -8.87 -8.52 1.16
C VAL A 114 -8.24 -9.73 0.48
N ILE A 115 -9.01 -10.81 0.32
CA ILE A 115 -8.59 -12.01 -0.40
C ILE A 115 -8.80 -11.75 -1.90
N GLU A 116 -7.73 -11.82 -2.69
CA GLU A 116 -7.68 -11.27 -4.05
C GLU A 116 -8.03 -12.28 -5.15
N SER A 117 -8.11 -13.57 -4.80
CA SER A 117 -8.41 -14.66 -5.71
C SER A 117 -9.00 -15.85 -4.94
N PRO A 118 -9.91 -16.65 -5.51
CA PRO A 118 -10.35 -17.92 -4.92
C PRO A 118 -9.29 -19.03 -5.01
N VAL A 119 -8.29 -18.87 -5.89
CA VAL A 119 -7.28 -19.89 -6.20
C VAL A 119 -5.95 -19.56 -5.49
N HIS A 120 -5.44 -20.52 -4.72
CA HIS A 120 -4.25 -20.36 -3.85
C HIS A 120 -2.99 -19.90 -4.59
N SER A 121 -2.73 -20.47 -5.77
CA SER A 121 -1.49 -20.29 -6.53
C SER A 121 -1.43 -18.99 -7.32
N VAL A 122 -2.55 -18.25 -7.40
CA VAL A 122 -2.66 -17.01 -8.18
C VAL A 122 -2.22 -15.83 -7.31
N ASN A 123 -1.21 -15.11 -7.76
CA ASN A 123 -0.74 -13.87 -7.14
C ASN A 123 -1.40 -12.65 -7.81
N LEU A 124 -1.34 -11.50 -7.14
CA LEU A 124 -1.82 -10.23 -7.69
C LEU A 124 -1.19 -9.92 -9.08
N SER A 125 0.07 -10.29 -9.30
CA SER A 125 0.77 -10.09 -10.57
C SER A 125 0.30 -11.01 -11.69
N ASP A 126 -0.39 -12.11 -11.36
CA ASP A 126 -0.91 -13.08 -12.32
C ASP A 126 -2.34 -12.69 -12.79
N LEU A 127 -2.96 -11.71 -12.11
CA LEU A 127 -4.28 -11.20 -12.44
C LEU A 127 -4.23 -10.29 -13.67
N SER A 128 -5.29 -10.34 -14.49
CA SER A 128 -5.48 -9.35 -15.55
C SER A 128 -5.68 -7.94 -14.97
N PRO A 129 -5.39 -6.87 -15.73
CA PRO A 129 -5.59 -5.51 -15.25
C PRO A 129 -7.03 -5.23 -14.76
N ALA A 130 -8.04 -5.81 -15.42
CA ALA A 130 -9.44 -5.71 -14.97
C ALA A 130 -9.67 -6.35 -13.60
N GLN A 131 -9.07 -7.52 -13.33
CA GLN A 131 -9.15 -8.18 -12.02
C GLN A 131 -8.41 -7.40 -10.93
N VAL A 132 -7.25 -6.80 -11.23
CA VAL A 132 -6.57 -5.88 -10.31
C VAL A 132 -7.46 -4.66 -10.03
N GLY A 133 -8.14 -4.13 -11.04
CA GLY A 133 -9.16 -3.09 -10.90
C GLY A 133 -10.28 -3.49 -9.93
N GLU A 134 -10.80 -4.72 -10.03
CA GLU A 134 -11.79 -5.26 -9.08
C GLU A 134 -11.26 -5.28 -7.63
N VAL A 135 -9.99 -5.63 -7.41
CA VAL A 135 -9.35 -5.58 -6.07
C VAL A 135 -9.28 -4.15 -5.54
N LEU A 136 -8.86 -3.19 -6.37
CA LEU A 136 -8.78 -1.78 -5.98
C LEU A 136 -10.18 -1.18 -5.70
N LEU A 137 -11.20 -1.58 -6.47
CA LEU A 137 -12.60 -1.22 -6.21
C LEU A 137 -13.12 -1.82 -4.90
N ALA A 138 -12.73 -3.05 -4.55
CA ALA A 138 -13.06 -3.63 -3.25
C ALA A 138 -12.43 -2.84 -2.10
N CYS A 139 -11.14 -2.44 -2.22
CA CYS A 139 -10.49 -1.56 -1.25
C CYS A 139 -11.21 -0.21 -1.12
N LYS A 140 -11.59 0.42 -2.25
CA LYS A 140 -12.38 1.66 -2.27
C LYS A 140 -13.70 1.49 -1.51
N LYS A 141 -14.49 0.46 -1.85
CA LYS A 141 -15.77 0.18 -1.19
C LYS A 141 -15.60 0.01 0.31
N ARG A 142 -14.54 -0.68 0.76
CA ARG A 142 -14.28 -0.85 2.19
C ARG A 142 -13.84 0.46 2.87
N ILE A 143 -13.04 1.31 2.22
CA ILE A 143 -12.71 2.64 2.74
C ILE A 143 -13.97 3.48 2.92
N GLU A 144 -14.90 3.46 1.97
CA GLU A 144 -16.16 4.20 2.05
C GLU A 144 -17.02 3.74 3.25
N GLN A 145 -17.08 2.43 3.52
CA GLN A 145 -17.73 1.88 4.72
C GLN A 145 -17.05 2.31 6.02
N LEU A 146 -15.72 2.36 6.05
CA LEU A 146 -14.97 2.78 7.24
C LEU A 146 -15.08 4.29 7.48
N ARG A 147 -15.25 5.08 6.41
CA ARG A 147 -15.40 6.54 6.48
C ARG A 147 -16.68 6.97 7.20
N SER A 148 -17.71 6.12 7.24
CA SER A 148 -18.93 6.44 8.00
C SER A 148 -18.77 6.32 9.52
N CYS A 149 -17.59 5.89 10.01
CA CYS A 149 -17.26 5.87 11.42
C CYS A 149 -16.45 7.12 11.80
N ASP A 150 -17.08 8.08 12.48
CA ASP A 150 -16.47 9.38 12.83
C ASP A 150 -15.17 9.28 13.64
N SER A 151 -15.01 8.19 14.41
CA SER A 151 -13.82 7.93 15.20
C SER A 151 -12.59 7.55 14.35
N ILE A 152 -12.78 7.10 13.10
CA ILE A 152 -11.67 6.75 12.20
C ILE A 152 -11.12 8.00 11.52
N LYS A 153 -9.79 8.17 11.56
CA LYS A 153 -9.07 9.33 10.99
C LYS A 153 -8.16 8.97 9.83
N TYR A 154 -7.73 7.70 9.74
CA TYR A 154 -6.86 7.24 8.66
C TYR A 154 -7.11 5.77 8.35
N VAL A 155 -7.00 5.39 7.07
CA VAL A 155 -7.06 3.98 6.62
C VAL A 155 -5.82 3.68 5.81
N GLN A 156 -5.03 2.71 6.27
CA GLN A 156 -3.88 2.18 5.56
C GLN A 156 -4.28 0.92 4.79
N VAL A 157 -4.18 0.96 3.47
CA VAL A 157 -4.23 -0.25 2.62
C VAL A 157 -2.81 -0.68 2.31
N PHE A 158 -2.49 -1.96 2.46
CA PHE A 158 -1.15 -2.48 2.19
C PHE A 158 -1.17 -3.95 1.80
N LYS A 159 -0.09 -4.42 1.17
CA LYS A 159 0.12 -5.80 0.77
C LYS A 159 1.51 -6.25 1.18
N ASN A 160 1.59 -7.40 1.84
CA ASN A 160 2.84 -8.10 2.08
C ASN A 160 2.90 -9.32 1.15
N HIS A 161 3.97 -9.47 0.39
CA HIS A 161 4.16 -10.63 -0.49
C HIS A 161 5.51 -11.29 -0.22
N GLY A 162 5.48 -12.59 0.08
CA GLY A 162 6.64 -13.38 0.48
C GLY A 162 6.98 -13.29 1.97
N ALA A 163 7.53 -14.38 2.51
CA ALA A 163 7.82 -14.50 3.95
C ALA A 163 8.79 -13.42 4.46
N SER A 164 9.77 -13.01 3.66
CA SER A 164 10.71 -11.94 4.02
C SER A 164 10.06 -10.56 4.14
N ALA A 165 8.88 -10.37 3.54
CA ALA A 165 8.07 -9.15 3.66
C ALA A 165 7.04 -9.22 4.81
N GLY A 166 7.09 -10.27 5.64
CA GLY A 166 6.16 -10.46 6.76
C GLY A 166 4.81 -11.06 6.37
N ALA A 167 4.69 -11.67 5.18
CA ALA A 167 3.50 -12.45 4.83
C ALA A 167 3.48 -13.75 5.63
N SER A 168 2.42 -13.97 6.41
CA SER A 168 2.16 -15.22 7.13
C SER A 168 1.37 -16.24 6.30
N MET A 169 0.61 -15.76 5.32
CA MET A 169 -0.18 -16.57 4.39
C MET A 169 0.39 -16.42 2.97
N SER A 170 0.58 -17.54 2.27
CA SER A 170 1.02 -17.55 0.86
C SER A 170 -0.08 -17.16 -0.12
N HIS A 171 -1.34 -17.41 0.23
CA HIS A 171 -2.50 -17.03 -0.60
C HIS A 171 -2.52 -15.53 -0.82
N SER A 172 -2.75 -15.09 -2.06
CA SER A 172 -2.69 -13.66 -2.40
C SER A 172 -3.79 -12.86 -1.68
N HIS A 173 -3.34 -11.98 -0.80
CA HIS A 173 -4.21 -11.09 -0.04
C HIS A 173 -3.54 -9.74 0.18
N SER A 174 -4.36 -8.73 0.42
CA SER A 174 -4.01 -7.41 0.93
C SER A 174 -4.69 -7.21 2.29
N GLN A 175 -4.30 -6.18 3.01
CA GLN A 175 -4.82 -5.86 4.34
C GLN A 175 -5.18 -4.39 4.43
N MET A 176 -6.11 -4.09 5.32
CA MET A 176 -6.57 -2.74 5.60
C MET A 176 -6.59 -2.52 7.11
N ILE A 177 -5.92 -1.47 7.59
CA ILE A 177 -5.96 -1.05 9.00
C ILE A 177 -6.52 0.37 9.08
N ALA A 178 -7.65 0.52 9.76
CA ALA A 178 -8.29 1.79 10.07
C ALA A 178 -7.93 2.23 11.50
N LEU A 179 -7.46 3.46 11.62
CA LEU A 179 -6.92 4.02 12.86
C LEU A 179 -7.70 5.27 13.30
N PRO A 180 -7.87 5.47 14.60
CA PRO A 180 -8.51 6.66 15.14
C PRO A 180 -7.57 7.87 15.28
N ILE A 181 -6.33 7.72 14.80
CA ILE A 181 -5.30 8.75 14.79
C ILE A 181 -4.69 8.86 13.39
N VAL A 182 -4.09 10.01 13.09
CA VAL A 182 -3.27 10.20 11.89
C VAL A 182 -1.84 9.72 12.20
N PRO A 183 -1.30 8.71 11.49
CA PRO A 183 0.06 8.21 11.74
C PRO A 183 1.15 9.27 11.51
N PRO A 184 2.30 9.21 12.21
CA PRO A 184 3.36 10.20 12.08
C PRO A 184 3.88 10.41 10.66
N THR A 185 3.98 9.34 9.86
CA THR A 185 4.40 9.41 8.45
C THR A 185 3.42 10.22 7.58
N VAL A 186 2.13 10.17 7.91
CA VAL A 186 1.09 10.93 7.22
C VAL A 186 1.12 12.39 7.66
N SER A 187 1.27 12.67 8.95
CA SER A 187 1.42 14.04 9.46
C SER A 187 2.65 14.73 8.85
N ALA A 188 3.81 14.07 8.87
CA ALA A 188 5.03 14.61 8.25
C ALA A 188 4.86 14.89 6.75
N ARG A 189 4.11 14.02 6.04
CA ARG A 189 3.79 14.23 4.63
C ARG A 189 2.89 15.44 4.42
N LEU A 190 1.84 15.59 5.21
CA LEU A 190 0.93 16.74 5.13
C LEU A 190 1.69 18.05 5.37
N ASP A 191 2.52 18.11 6.40
CA ASP A 191 3.33 19.29 6.71
C ASP A 191 4.29 19.64 5.56
N SER A 192 4.98 18.64 5.00
CA SER A 192 5.89 18.81 3.87
C SER A 192 5.19 19.34 2.62
N MET A 193 4.05 18.74 2.28
CA MET A 193 3.26 19.12 1.10
C MET A 193 2.66 20.52 1.27
N MET A 194 2.20 20.86 2.47
CA MET A 194 1.68 22.18 2.81
C MET A 194 2.76 23.26 2.71
N GLU A 195 3.96 23.00 3.23
CA GLU A 195 5.07 23.95 3.14
C GLU A 195 5.50 24.18 1.68
N TYR A 196 5.60 23.11 0.89
CA TYR A 196 5.88 23.21 -0.54
C TYR A 196 4.82 24.03 -1.29
N TYR A 197 3.54 23.81 -0.97
CA TYR A 197 2.44 24.57 -1.57
C TYR A 197 2.51 26.05 -1.20
N LYS A 198 2.78 26.40 0.08
CA LYS A 198 2.95 27.79 0.52
C LYS A 198 4.08 28.52 -0.20
N GLN A 199 5.16 27.82 -0.52
CA GLN A 199 6.34 28.41 -1.19
C GLN A 199 6.16 28.53 -2.71
N THR A 200 5.48 27.58 -3.35
CA THR A 200 5.46 27.45 -4.82
C THR A 200 4.10 27.70 -5.47
N GLY A 201 3.02 27.65 -4.69
CA GLY A 201 1.65 27.65 -5.20
C GLY A 201 1.23 26.36 -5.90
N LYS A 202 2.04 25.30 -5.84
CA LYS A 202 1.82 24.04 -6.57
C LYS A 202 1.75 22.83 -5.64
N CYS A 203 1.05 21.78 -6.06
CA CYS A 203 1.08 20.48 -5.39
C CYS A 203 2.44 19.79 -5.67
N SER A 204 3.12 19.33 -4.61
CA SER A 204 4.44 18.70 -4.72
C SER A 204 4.46 17.39 -5.52
N LEU A 205 3.34 16.65 -5.55
CA LEU A 205 3.18 15.45 -6.39
C LEU A 205 2.90 15.80 -7.85
N CYS A 206 2.05 16.80 -8.12
CA CYS A 206 1.73 17.22 -9.48
C CYS A 206 2.92 17.92 -10.17
N ASP A 207 3.82 18.55 -9.40
CA ASP A 207 5.04 19.18 -9.90
C ASP A 207 6.24 18.20 -9.94
N ILE A 208 6.00 16.89 -9.94
CA ILE A 208 7.05 15.89 -10.20
C ILE A 208 7.38 15.89 -11.70
N GLN A 209 8.67 15.98 -12.03
CA GLN A 209 9.19 15.88 -13.39
C GLN A 209 9.85 14.51 -13.54
N PRO A 210 9.21 13.53 -14.18
CA PRO A 210 9.65 12.13 -14.11
C PRO A 210 10.79 11.79 -15.09
N ASN A 211 11.20 12.69 -15.99
CA ASN A 211 11.95 12.37 -17.22
C ASN A 211 13.11 11.35 -17.11
N GLU A 212 13.99 11.44 -16.11
CA GLU A 212 15.13 10.49 -15.95
C GLU A 212 14.83 9.29 -15.04
N LEU A 213 13.68 9.28 -14.37
CA LEU A 213 13.28 8.29 -13.37
C LEU A 213 11.92 7.65 -13.67
N LEU A 214 11.33 7.95 -14.84
CA LEU A 214 10.08 7.37 -15.32
C LEU A 214 10.31 5.90 -15.68
N ILE A 215 9.41 5.03 -15.22
CA ILE A 215 9.43 3.60 -15.52
C ILE A 215 8.39 3.27 -16.58
N ALA A 216 7.16 3.73 -16.37
CA ALA A 216 6.04 3.57 -17.30
C ALA A 216 4.98 4.65 -17.07
N GLU A 217 4.18 4.92 -18.09
CA GLU A 217 3.08 5.88 -18.10
C GLU A 217 1.83 5.21 -18.69
N SER A 218 0.66 5.59 -18.18
CA SER A 218 -0.64 5.30 -18.76
C SER A 218 -1.47 6.59 -18.86
N ASP A 219 -2.70 6.48 -19.37
CA ASP A 219 -3.61 7.62 -19.49
C ASP A 219 -3.83 8.37 -18.17
N HIS A 220 -3.85 7.66 -17.04
CA HIS A 220 -4.21 8.23 -15.74
C HIS A 220 -3.12 8.15 -14.67
N PHE A 221 -2.07 7.37 -14.89
CA PHE A 221 -1.01 7.15 -13.90
C PHE A 221 0.39 7.23 -14.50
N ILE A 222 1.34 7.61 -13.67
CA ILE A 222 2.78 7.45 -13.96
C ILE A 222 3.39 6.57 -12.89
N SER A 223 4.35 5.75 -13.28
CA SER A 223 5.21 4.99 -12.38
C SER A 223 6.65 5.48 -12.50
N LEU A 224 7.29 5.77 -11.37
CA LEU A 224 8.64 6.34 -11.35
C LEU A 224 9.43 5.88 -10.13
N VAL A 225 10.75 5.99 -10.23
CA VAL A 225 11.65 5.89 -9.07
C VAL A 225 11.69 7.25 -8.37
N PRO A 226 11.35 7.36 -7.08
CA PRO A 226 11.43 8.63 -6.37
C PRO A 226 12.87 9.14 -6.32
N PHE A 227 13.07 10.45 -6.50
CA PHE A 227 14.40 11.07 -6.44
C PHE A 227 15.19 10.67 -5.17
N ALA A 228 14.48 10.66 -4.03
CA ALA A 228 14.99 10.24 -2.72
C ALA A 228 14.34 8.90 -2.28
N ALA A 229 14.33 7.91 -3.17
CA ALA A 229 13.92 6.53 -2.86
C ALA A 229 14.63 5.99 -1.61
N THR A 230 13.87 5.50 -0.64
CA THR A 230 14.36 4.91 0.61
C THR A 230 14.82 3.48 0.43
N PHE A 231 14.19 2.75 -0.48
CA PHE A 231 14.54 1.36 -0.79
C PHE A 231 15.11 1.24 -2.21
N ALA A 232 16.02 0.28 -2.40
CA ALA A 232 16.48 -0.06 -3.74
C ALA A 232 15.30 -0.57 -4.57
N PHE A 233 15.17 -0.09 -5.80
CA PHE A 233 14.04 -0.38 -6.70
C PHE A 233 12.66 0.05 -6.16
N GLU A 234 12.61 1.05 -5.27
CA GLU A 234 11.34 1.67 -4.88
C GLU A 234 10.67 2.32 -6.10
N ILE A 235 9.36 2.09 -6.24
CA ILE A 235 8.54 2.65 -7.32
C ILE A 235 7.32 3.32 -6.68
N TRP A 236 7.00 4.53 -7.13
CA TRP A 236 5.72 5.18 -6.84
C TRP A 236 4.84 5.15 -8.08
N ILE A 237 3.57 4.81 -7.89
CA ILE A 237 2.51 4.96 -8.88
C ILE A 237 1.65 6.15 -8.45
N ILE A 238 1.58 7.18 -9.29
CA ILE A 238 0.98 8.48 -8.96
C ILE A 238 -0.09 8.82 -10.00
N PRO A 239 -1.29 9.29 -9.60
CA PRO A 239 -2.27 9.78 -10.55
C PRO A 239 -1.76 11.05 -11.26
N ARG A 240 -2.02 11.14 -12.57
CA ARG A 240 -1.66 12.32 -13.37
C ARG A 240 -2.51 13.53 -13.03
N ASP A 241 -3.79 13.28 -12.75
CA ASP A 241 -4.69 14.30 -12.22
C ASP A 241 -4.49 14.48 -10.73
N HIS A 242 -4.64 15.72 -10.26
CA HIS A 242 -4.68 15.98 -8.83
C HIS A 242 -5.85 15.23 -8.17
N SER A 243 -5.54 14.30 -7.27
CA SER A 243 -6.52 13.58 -6.47
C SER A 243 -6.01 13.43 -5.03
N SER A 244 -6.81 13.92 -4.08
CA SER A 244 -6.46 13.92 -2.65
C SER A 244 -6.70 12.56 -2.01
N HIS A 245 -7.66 11.79 -2.53
CA HIS A 245 -8.15 10.58 -1.89
C HIS A 245 -8.17 9.39 -2.85
N PHE A 246 -7.63 8.26 -2.38
CA PHE A 246 -7.68 7.01 -3.14
C PHE A 246 -9.11 6.58 -3.46
N HIS A 247 -10.07 6.71 -2.51
CA HIS A 247 -11.45 6.29 -2.73
C HIS A 247 -12.23 7.16 -3.72
N GLU A 248 -11.68 8.31 -4.16
CA GLU A 248 -12.28 9.15 -5.20
C GLU A 248 -11.93 8.67 -6.61
N ILE A 249 -11.08 7.66 -6.75
CA ILE A 249 -10.79 7.05 -8.04
C ILE A 249 -12.08 6.51 -8.67
N ASP A 250 -12.34 6.89 -9.92
CA ASP A 250 -13.47 6.38 -10.68
C ASP A 250 -13.17 4.98 -11.23
N SER A 251 -14.21 4.30 -11.71
CA SER A 251 -14.07 2.96 -12.29
C SER A 251 -13.33 2.98 -13.62
N GLU A 252 -13.31 4.10 -14.34
CA GLU A 252 -12.64 4.23 -15.64
C GLU A 252 -11.12 4.18 -15.46
N LYS A 253 -10.59 4.94 -14.49
CA LYS A 253 -9.19 4.95 -14.04
C LYS A 253 -8.71 3.60 -13.53
N LEU A 254 -9.63 2.73 -13.09
CA LEU A 254 -9.34 1.37 -12.64
C LEU A 254 -9.65 0.30 -13.69
N SER A 255 -10.25 0.69 -14.82
CA SER A 255 -10.55 -0.20 -15.93
C SER A 255 -9.39 -0.23 -16.93
N ALA A 256 -9.11 -1.41 -17.47
CA ALA A 256 -7.98 -1.73 -18.32
C ALA A 256 -7.94 -1.02 -19.70
N ASN A 257 -8.70 0.06 -19.90
CA ASN A 257 -8.72 0.77 -21.19
C ASN A 257 -7.51 1.69 -21.39
N SER A 258 -6.70 1.89 -20.36
CA SER A 258 -5.45 2.64 -20.49
C SER A 258 -4.35 1.73 -21.05
N THR A 259 -4.30 1.66 -22.38
CA THR A 259 -3.20 1.12 -23.21
C THR A 259 -1.88 1.82 -22.97
#